data_AF-A0A227JD69-F1
#
_entry.id   AF-A0A227JD69-F1
#
_cell.length_a   1.000
_cell.length_b   1.000
_cell.length_c   1.000
_cell.angle_alpha   90.00
_cell.angle_beta   90.00
_cell.angle_gamma   90.00
#
_symmetry.space_group_name_H-M   'P 1'
#
loop_
_entity.id
_entity.type
_entity.pdbx_description
1 polymer ?
#
loop_
_entity_poly.entity_id
_entity_poly.type
_entity_poly.pdbx_seq_one_letter_code
_entity_poly.pdbx_strand_id
1 'polypeptide(L)'
;REVHARNMFLIQDIVTNHVGNFFTYDDPYSYDPSLPCQGFRLIKNALPAGQELPYPLNMNECKTDGTGSYHWTPTITDHNDPVQEKTWQLSDLDDLNTSDPEVRAYLKESYRKWIREVGVDGFRIDTVKFVEHDFWSDFLHADDGVMTQAVDTGRDNFLTFGEVFETSTPYHTEGEEKMLTYIGESGSPKQLTSVLNFPLQATMTRVFASGQPTDYLRFRLEKMMEMFPNPYIMPNFIDNHDMPRFLSQGSVNDMKQALITMMSVPGIPVIYQGTEQAMSAARDAMFAGGYREDGNYVDSFDQNSEMYLFIQELAKLRTENKVMTRGEIKVIGSDKAGAGVFAFTRTLDNDEVLVVMNTSNSPMLMNQLDVEQAGGTVFKQQIMSNWADAPEQLVADENGHVTLELPAKSAVIYSKTSSNQSVNTPDLNIQLAQDWEGKTITGDIVIAGSANANEKLNLVVDGNLETAQTITVGADGQFSVTLSTRHFAIGEQQHRFAIYSTEKKAGIEDVNFVSNLSWSNTPDDTIDDAGDAQDGVGGPNGNYSLPTDPTFDKDNSQLAINKAEVFTVGSNVRLTFTMDK
;
A
#
# COMPACT_ATOMS: atom_id res chain seq x y z
N ARG A 1 6.92 -32.39 8.73
CA ARG A 1 7.71 -33.49 8.10
C ARG A 1 7.78 -33.36 6.58
N GLU A 2 6.68 -33.51 5.82
CA GLU A 2 6.74 -33.37 4.35
C GLU A 2 7.19 -31.96 3.91
N VAL A 3 6.70 -30.92 4.60
CA VAL A 3 7.14 -29.52 4.43
C VAL A 3 8.67 -29.42 4.57
N HIS A 4 9.23 -29.90 5.68
CA HIS A 4 10.69 -29.90 5.91
C HIS A 4 11.49 -30.73 4.90
N ALA A 5 10.96 -31.87 4.44
CA ALA A 5 11.61 -32.70 3.43
C ALA A 5 11.75 -31.96 2.07
N ARG A 6 10.95 -30.91 1.86
CA ARG A 6 11.02 -30.02 0.70
C ARG A 6 11.81 -28.74 0.98
N ASN A 7 12.58 -28.69 2.07
CA ASN A 7 13.32 -27.51 2.53
C ASN A 7 12.42 -26.29 2.75
N MET A 8 11.20 -26.51 3.24
CA MET A 8 10.25 -25.47 3.62
C MET A 8 10.10 -25.43 5.15
N PHE A 9 9.70 -24.26 5.65
CA PHE A 9 9.38 -24.03 7.06
C PHE A 9 7.87 -24.02 7.27
N LEU A 10 7.42 -24.45 8.45
CA LEU A 10 6.02 -24.39 8.86
C LEU A 10 5.84 -23.25 9.87
N ILE A 11 5.09 -22.23 9.48
CA ILE A 11 4.68 -21.14 10.38
C ILE A 11 3.23 -21.39 10.78
N GLN A 12 2.95 -21.39 12.07
CA GLN A 12 1.61 -21.62 12.62
C GLN A 12 1.01 -20.31 13.10
N ASP A 13 -0.26 -20.10 12.79
CA ASP A 13 -1.05 -19.04 13.40
C ASP A 13 -1.42 -19.41 14.84
N ILE A 14 -1.22 -18.49 15.79
CA ILE A 14 -1.55 -18.68 17.20
C ILE A 14 -2.44 -17.54 17.69
N VAL A 15 -3.44 -17.90 18.48
CA VAL A 15 -4.41 -16.97 19.06
C VAL A 15 -4.29 -17.04 20.58
N THR A 16 -3.73 -16.00 21.19
CA THR A 16 -3.60 -15.89 22.65
C THR A 16 -4.64 -14.96 23.26
N ASN A 17 -5.28 -14.13 22.44
CA ASN A 17 -6.23 -13.12 22.87
C ASN A 17 -7.56 -13.71 23.32
N HIS A 18 -8.14 -14.59 22.51
CA HIS A 18 -9.53 -15.02 22.69
C HIS A 18 -9.70 -16.50 22.33
N VAL A 19 -10.89 -17.00 22.63
CA VAL A 19 -11.40 -18.30 22.14
C VAL A 19 -12.71 -18.07 21.37
N GLY A 20 -13.43 -19.13 21.01
CA GLY A 20 -14.76 -18.99 20.41
C GLY A 20 -15.80 -18.40 21.37
N ASN A 21 -16.97 -18.07 20.87
CA ASN A 21 -18.04 -17.45 21.65
C ASN A 21 -18.75 -18.52 22.50
N PHE A 22 -18.40 -18.63 23.78
CA PHE A 22 -19.05 -19.52 24.75
C PHE A 22 -20.01 -18.76 25.66
N PHE A 23 -19.87 -17.44 25.77
CA PHE A 23 -20.82 -16.58 26.47
C PHE A 23 -21.13 -15.30 25.68
N THR A 24 -22.08 -14.52 26.18
CA THR A 24 -22.51 -13.25 25.58
C THR A 24 -23.24 -12.38 26.61
N TYR A 25 -23.49 -11.12 26.24
CA TYR A 25 -24.21 -10.13 27.03
C TYR A 25 -25.53 -9.74 26.36
N ASP A 26 -26.62 -9.71 27.12
CA ASP A 26 -27.96 -9.37 26.59
C ASP A 26 -28.07 -7.90 26.11
N ASP A 27 -27.36 -6.98 26.74
CA ASP A 27 -27.27 -5.57 26.32
C ASP A 27 -25.83 -5.04 26.52
N PRO A 28 -24.93 -5.22 25.55
CA PRO A 28 -23.53 -4.87 25.67
C PRO A 28 -23.29 -3.34 25.81
N TYR A 29 -24.23 -2.51 25.36
CA TYR A 29 -24.10 -1.05 25.38
C TYR A 29 -24.47 -0.42 26.74
N SER A 30 -25.13 -1.18 27.62
CA SER A 30 -25.49 -0.76 28.97
C SER A 30 -24.60 -1.40 30.05
N TYR A 31 -23.41 -1.88 29.67
CA TYR A 31 -22.48 -2.54 30.57
C TYR A 31 -22.05 -1.62 31.72
N ASP A 32 -22.15 -2.14 32.95
CA ASP A 32 -21.68 -1.49 34.16
C ASP A 32 -20.51 -2.31 34.74
N PRO A 33 -19.27 -1.78 34.77
CA PRO A 33 -18.11 -2.50 35.29
C PRO A 33 -18.22 -2.83 36.78
N SER A 34 -19.15 -2.21 37.54
CA SER A 34 -19.44 -2.57 38.92
C SER A 34 -20.34 -3.81 39.05
N LEU A 35 -20.98 -4.23 37.95
CA LEU A 35 -21.87 -5.37 37.86
C LEU A 35 -21.51 -6.25 36.64
N PRO A 36 -20.29 -6.81 36.56
CA PRO A 36 -19.74 -7.43 35.34
C PRO A 36 -20.52 -8.66 34.84
N CYS A 37 -21.34 -9.30 35.70
CA CYS A 37 -22.20 -10.42 35.32
C CYS A 37 -23.64 -10.03 34.99
N GLN A 38 -23.99 -8.74 35.05
CA GLN A 38 -25.32 -8.29 34.65
C GLN A 38 -25.49 -8.47 33.14
N GLY A 39 -26.53 -9.21 32.74
CA GLY A 39 -26.79 -9.54 31.34
C GLY A 39 -25.90 -10.65 30.77
N PHE A 40 -24.96 -11.20 31.54
CA PHE A 40 -24.13 -12.33 31.12
C PHE A 40 -24.97 -13.61 30.97
N ARG A 41 -24.74 -14.36 29.90
CA ARG A 41 -25.27 -15.71 29.74
C ARG A 41 -24.35 -16.61 28.92
N LEU A 42 -24.32 -17.90 29.27
CA LEU A 42 -23.70 -18.94 28.46
C LEU A 42 -24.48 -19.18 27.16
N ILE A 43 -23.76 -19.38 26.06
CA ILE A 43 -24.32 -19.79 24.78
C ILE A 43 -24.56 -21.30 24.82
N LYS A 44 -25.83 -21.70 24.72
CA LYS A 44 -26.21 -23.12 24.71
C LYS A 44 -25.69 -23.79 23.45
N ASN A 45 -25.08 -24.97 23.62
CA ASN A 45 -24.52 -25.78 22.52
C ASN A 45 -23.43 -25.05 21.70
N ALA A 46 -22.67 -24.14 22.33
CA ALA A 46 -21.51 -23.52 21.70
C ALA A 46 -20.44 -24.56 21.29
N LEU A 47 -20.39 -25.70 21.99
CA LEU A 47 -19.58 -26.86 21.63
C LEU A 47 -20.45 -28.03 21.15
N PRO A 48 -19.91 -28.90 20.28
CA PRO A 48 -20.49 -30.20 19.99
C PRO A 48 -20.75 -31.01 21.26
N ALA A 49 -21.81 -31.82 21.25
CA ALA A 49 -22.20 -32.62 22.41
C ALA A 49 -21.05 -33.53 22.90
N GLY A 50 -20.75 -33.46 24.20
CA GLY A 50 -19.69 -34.25 24.84
C GLY A 50 -18.28 -33.67 24.70
N GLN A 51 -18.13 -32.46 24.13
CA GLN A 51 -16.88 -31.70 24.16
C GLN A 51 -16.92 -30.63 25.26
N GLU A 52 -15.79 -30.46 25.92
CA GLU A 52 -15.55 -29.40 26.89
C GLU A 52 -14.22 -28.71 26.56
N LEU A 53 -14.10 -27.46 26.96
CA LEU A 53 -12.82 -26.76 26.90
C LEU A 53 -11.82 -27.41 27.88
N PRO A 54 -10.52 -27.34 27.60
CA PRO A 54 -9.50 -27.74 28.56
C PRO A 54 -9.42 -26.72 29.71
N TYR A 55 -8.95 -27.16 30.88
CA TYR A 55 -8.61 -26.24 31.97
C TYR A 55 -7.41 -25.35 31.60
N PRO A 56 -7.41 -24.04 31.93
CA PRO A 56 -8.44 -23.29 32.66
C PRO A 56 -9.51 -22.65 31.76
N LEU A 57 -9.50 -22.90 30.45
CA LEU A 57 -10.45 -22.31 29.50
C LEU A 57 -11.91 -22.74 29.75
N ASN A 58 -12.15 -23.90 30.37
CA ASN A 58 -13.49 -24.31 30.78
C ASN A 58 -14.09 -23.51 31.95
N MET A 59 -13.33 -22.62 32.59
CA MET A 59 -13.81 -21.78 33.69
C MET A 59 -14.59 -20.56 33.15
N ASN A 60 -15.62 -20.81 32.34
CA ASN A 60 -16.42 -19.79 31.65
C ASN A 60 -17.67 -19.33 32.43
N GLU A 61 -17.70 -19.56 33.74
CA GLU A 61 -18.74 -19.02 34.63
C GLU A 61 -18.34 -17.61 35.12
N CYS A 62 -19.17 -16.61 34.81
CA CYS A 62 -18.88 -15.22 35.17
C CYS A 62 -18.69 -15.02 36.67
N LYS A 63 -17.65 -14.24 37.04
CA LYS A 63 -17.35 -13.89 38.43
C LYS A 63 -17.56 -12.40 38.67
N THR A 64 -18.34 -12.08 39.71
CA THR A 64 -18.69 -10.70 40.08
C THR A 64 -17.51 -9.88 40.59
N ASP A 65 -16.41 -10.53 40.97
CA ASP A 65 -15.17 -9.87 41.41
C ASP A 65 -14.20 -9.56 40.25
N GLY A 66 -14.58 -9.88 39.01
CA GLY A 66 -13.76 -9.64 37.82
C GLY A 66 -12.65 -10.69 37.60
N THR A 67 -12.49 -11.68 38.48
CA THR A 67 -11.41 -12.68 38.38
C THR A 67 -11.77 -13.86 37.48
N GLY A 68 -10.78 -14.66 37.06
CA GLY A 68 -10.99 -15.88 36.29
C GLY A 68 -10.28 -15.87 34.93
N SER A 69 -10.57 -16.87 34.11
CA SER A 69 -9.86 -17.12 32.84
C SER A 69 -10.21 -16.13 31.73
N TYR A 70 -11.25 -15.34 31.91
CA TYR A 70 -11.80 -14.42 30.92
C TYR A 70 -11.96 -13.02 31.51
N HIS A 71 -11.89 -12.01 30.66
CA HIS A 71 -12.43 -10.71 31.00
C HIS A 71 -13.96 -10.76 30.87
N TRP A 72 -14.66 -10.47 31.97
CA TRP A 72 -16.13 -10.46 32.03
C TRP A 72 -16.70 -9.13 31.52
N THR A 73 -16.52 -8.93 30.22
CA THR A 73 -16.81 -7.70 29.49
C THR A 73 -17.46 -8.02 28.15
N PRO A 74 -18.29 -7.13 27.59
CA PRO A 74 -18.87 -7.30 26.27
C PRO A 74 -17.86 -6.95 25.15
N THR A 75 -18.37 -6.89 23.92
CA THR A 75 -17.64 -6.43 22.73
C THR A 75 -17.18 -4.98 22.84
N ILE A 76 -15.99 -4.69 22.31
CA ILE A 76 -15.43 -3.35 22.23
C ILE A 76 -16.42 -2.40 21.55
N THR A 77 -16.69 -1.26 22.19
CA THR A 77 -17.55 -0.20 21.63
C THR A 77 -16.75 1.03 21.21
N ASP A 78 -15.59 1.25 21.81
CA ASP A 78 -14.62 2.26 21.41
C ASP A 78 -13.22 1.65 21.29
N HIS A 79 -12.74 1.48 20.06
CA HIS A 79 -11.41 0.95 19.78
C HIS A 79 -10.26 1.92 20.15
N ASN A 80 -10.57 3.16 20.54
CA ASN A 80 -9.57 4.10 21.03
C ASN A 80 -9.46 4.11 22.57
N ASP A 81 -10.35 3.41 23.27
CA ASP A 81 -10.25 3.25 24.72
C ASP A 81 -9.21 2.17 25.04
N PRO A 82 -8.08 2.51 25.68
CA PRO A 82 -7.00 1.56 25.95
C PRO A 82 -7.40 0.45 26.93
N VAL A 83 -8.43 0.65 27.76
CA VAL A 83 -8.96 -0.42 28.62
C VAL A 83 -9.77 -1.39 27.77
N GLN A 84 -10.65 -0.89 26.90
CA GLN A 84 -11.41 -1.75 26.00
C GLN A 84 -10.51 -2.50 25.02
N GLU A 85 -9.47 -1.84 24.47
CA GLU A 85 -8.51 -2.50 23.57
C GLU A 85 -7.88 -3.75 24.22
N LYS A 86 -7.72 -3.80 25.55
CA LYS A 86 -6.96 -4.86 26.22
C LYS A 86 -7.79 -5.85 27.03
N THR A 87 -9.01 -5.50 27.37
CA THR A 87 -9.81 -6.29 28.31
C THR A 87 -11.25 -6.46 27.87
N TRP A 88 -11.60 -6.16 26.62
CA TRP A 88 -12.96 -6.33 26.08
C TRP A 88 -12.93 -7.23 24.84
N GLN A 89 -14.09 -7.81 24.51
CA GLN A 89 -14.18 -8.80 23.44
C GLN A 89 -13.98 -8.18 22.07
N LEU A 90 -13.13 -8.79 21.26
CA LEU A 90 -13.00 -8.46 19.84
C LEU A 90 -14.08 -9.20 19.05
N SER A 91 -15.08 -8.48 18.53
CA SER A 91 -16.15 -9.10 17.71
C SER A 91 -16.88 -10.26 18.40
N ASP A 92 -17.24 -10.06 19.67
CA ASP A 92 -17.93 -11.04 20.54
C ASP A 92 -17.11 -12.31 20.85
N LEU A 93 -15.82 -12.35 20.51
CA LEU A 93 -14.94 -13.47 20.86
C LEU A 93 -14.56 -13.38 22.35
N ASP A 94 -14.73 -14.48 23.09
CA ASP A 94 -14.51 -14.51 24.54
C ASP A 94 -13.05 -14.19 24.86
N ASP A 95 -12.82 -13.01 25.43
CA ASP A 95 -11.50 -12.44 25.69
C ASP A 95 -10.84 -13.10 26.90
N LEU A 96 -9.65 -13.67 26.70
CA LEU A 96 -8.90 -14.37 27.73
C LEU A 96 -8.24 -13.36 28.66
N ASN A 97 -8.39 -13.59 29.97
CA ASN A 97 -7.64 -12.86 30.97
C ASN A 97 -6.21 -13.38 31.00
N THR A 98 -5.40 -12.85 30.10
CA THR A 98 -3.99 -13.22 29.95
C THR A 98 -3.13 -12.69 31.10
N SER A 99 -3.65 -11.88 32.01
CA SER A 99 -2.98 -11.55 33.28
C SER A 99 -3.11 -12.65 34.34
N ASP A 100 -4.00 -13.63 34.16
CA ASP A 100 -4.11 -14.80 35.04
C ASP A 100 -2.93 -15.77 34.81
N PRO A 101 -2.15 -16.12 35.86
CA PRO A 101 -1.00 -17.01 35.72
C PRO A 101 -1.33 -18.41 35.20
N GLU A 102 -2.54 -18.94 35.48
CA GLU A 102 -2.96 -20.24 34.99
C GLU A 102 -3.28 -20.19 33.50
N VAL A 103 -3.88 -19.09 33.02
CA VAL A 103 -4.10 -18.85 31.59
C VAL A 103 -2.76 -18.73 30.87
N ARG A 104 -1.81 -17.92 31.38
CA ARG A 104 -0.46 -17.80 30.81
C ARG A 104 0.25 -19.15 30.73
N ALA A 105 0.24 -19.92 31.82
CA ALA A 105 0.88 -21.23 31.88
C ALA A 105 0.27 -22.22 30.87
N TYR A 106 -1.06 -22.22 30.74
CA TYR A 106 -1.76 -23.04 29.76
C TYR A 106 -1.38 -22.66 28.32
N LEU A 107 -1.40 -21.36 27.98
CA LEU A 107 -1.03 -20.88 26.66
C LEU A 107 0.43 -21.21 26.32
N LYS A 108 1.37 -20.99 27.26
CA LYS A 108 2.76 -21.39 27.10
C LYS A 108 2.89 -22.88 26.79
N GLU A 109 2.33 -23.77 27.61
CA GLU A 109 2.46 -25.22 27.36
C GLU A 109 1.79 -25.64 26.05
N SER A 110 0.62 -25.09 25.73
CA SER A 110 -0.08 -25.37 24.47
C SER A 110 0.80 -25.05 23.26
N TYR A 111 1.38 -23.86 23.19
CA TYR A 111 2.20 -23.45 22.05
C TYR A 111 3.61 -24.07 22.06
N ARG A 112 4.17 -24.38 23.23
CA ARG A 112 5.37 -25.22 23.34
C ARG A 112 5.16 -26.62 22.78
N LYS A 113 3.98 -27.21 23.00
CA LYS A 113 3.62 -28.53 22.47
C LYS A 113 3.60 -28.55 20.95
N TRP A 114 3.10 -27.50 20.30
CA TRP A 114 3.17 -27.36 18.83
C TRP A 114 4.61 -27.39 18.29
N ILE A 115 5.54 -26.75 19.01
CA ILE A 115 6.96 -26.79 18.65
C ILE A 115 7.54 -28.19 18.86
N ARG A 116 7.31 -28.81 20.02
CA ARG A 116 7.90 -30.13 20.37
C ARG A 116 7.33 -31.27 19.53
N GLU A 117 6.01 -31.32 19.36
CA GLU A 117 5.32 -32.50 18.84
C GLU A 117 5.05 -32.42 17.33
N VAL A 118 4.72 -31.24 16.83
CA VAL A 118 4.43 -31.01 15.40
C VAL A 118 5.67 -30.54 14.66
N GLY A 119 6.51 -29.74 15.32
CA GLY A 119 7.73 -29.21 14.74
C GLY A 119 7.51 -27.93 13.95
N VAL A 120 6.65 -27.03 14.44
CA VAL A 120 6.49 -25.67 13.92
C VAL A 120 7.81 -24.90 14.03
N ASP A 121 8.10 -24.03 13.05
CA ASP A 121 9.36 -23.28 12.91
C ASP A 121 9.22 -21.77 13.16
N GLY A 122 7.99 -21.29 13.30
CA GLY A 122 7.69 -19.91 13.65
C GLY A 122 6.21 -19.71 13.96
N PHE A 123 5.87 -18.57 14.55
CA PHE A 123 4.48 -18.19 14.85
C PHE A 123 4.10 -16.88 14.20
N ARG A 124 2.95 -16.88 13.50
CA ARG A 124 2.14 -15.68 13.27
C ARG A 124 1.24 -15.53 14.49
N ILE A 125 1.27 -14.37 15.13
CA ILE A 125 0.52 -14.13 16.37
C ILE A 125 -0.66 -13.23 16.01
N ASP A 126 -1.87 -13.74 16.22
CA ASP A 126 -3.12 -13.04 15.97
C ASP A 126 -3.32 -11.88 16.96
N THR A 127 -3.94 -10.79 16.49
CA THR A 127 -4.55 -9.73 17.33
C THR A 127 -3.65 -9.19 18.44
N VAL A 128 -2.34 -9.03 18.15
CA VAL A 128 -1.31 -8.71 19.16
C VAL A 128 -1.63 -7.47 19.97
N LYS A 129 -2.23 -6.47 19.30
CA LYS A 129 -2.57 -5.21 19.93
C LYS A 129 -3.70 -5.29 20.95
N PHE A 130 -4.37 -6.43 21.11
CA PHE A 130 -5.43 -6.62 22.08
C PHE A 130 -4.98 -7.32 23.38
N VAL A 131 -3.70 -7.70 23.48
CA VAL A 131 -3.11 -8.32 24.69
C VAL A 131 -2.07 -7.40 25.32
N GLU A 132 -1.95 -7.40 26.66
CA GLU A 132 -1.02 -6.55 27.41
C GLU A 132 0.47 -6.82 27.10
N HIS A 133 1.31 -5.78 27.23
CA HIS A 133 2.72 -5.86 26.82
C HIS A 133 3.57 -6.83 27.64
N ASP A 134 3.32 -6.96 28.95
CA ASP A 134 4.10 -7.85 29.81
C ASP A 134 3.80 -9.33 29.53
N PHE A 135 2.60 -9.66 29.04
CA PHE A 135 2.29 -11.00 28.54
C PHE A 135 3.28 -11.40 27.44
N TRP A 136 3.55 -10.54 26.46
CA TRP A 136 4.45 -10.88 25.36
C TRP A 136 5.88 -11.14 25.81
N SER A 137 6.37 -10.39 26.80
CA SER A 137 7.70 -10.62 27.36
C SER A 137 7.77 -11.96 28.08
N ASP A 138 6.77 -12.28 28.91
CA ASP A 138 6.69 -13.54 29.65
C ASP A 138 6.44 -14.74 28.74
N PHE A 139 5.42 -14.69 27.89
CA PHE A 139 5.02 -15.75 26.97
C PHE A 139 6.14 -16.16 26.03
N LEU A 140 6.89 -15.18 25.48
CA LEU A 140 7.95 -15.46 24.52
C LEU A 140 9.29 -15.75 25.19
N HIS A 141 9.70 -14.98 26.20
CA HIS A 141 11.10 -14.94 26.66
C HIS A 141 11.35 -15.43 28.09
N ALA A 142 10.32 -15.78 28.86
CA ALA A 142 10.56 -16.44 30.14
C ALA A 142 11.31 -17.78 29.97
N ASP A 143 11.90 -18.31 31.04
CA ASP A 143 12.59 -19.61 31.01
C ASP A 143 11.67 -20.75 30.51
N ASP A 144 10.39 -20.68 30.85
CA ASP A 144 9.34 -21.58 30.36
C ASP A 144 8.60 -21.04 29.11
N GLY A 145 9.10 -19.97 28.49
CA GLY A 145 8.49 -19.33 27.32
C GLY A 145 8.72 -20.08 26.00
N VAL A 146 8.12 -19.55 24.93
CA VAL A 146 8.17 -20.10 23.57
C VAL A 146 9.58 -20.18 23.01
N MET A 147 10.39 -19.12 23.18
CA MET A 147 11.72 -19.05 22.59
C MET A 147 12.67 -20.10 23.19
N THR A 148 12.57 -20.36 24.50
CA THR A 148 13.34 -21.44 25.15
C THR A 148 13.00 -22.79 24.54
N GLN A 149 11.70 -23.07 24.32
CA GLN A 149 11.29 -24.34 23.71
C GLN A 149 11.77 -24.50 22.26
N ALA A 150 11.81 -23.40 21.51
CA ALA A 150 12.36 -23.40 20.16
C ALA A 150 13.84 -23.78 20.17
N VAL A 151 14.64 -23.16 21.02
CA VAL A 151 16.08 -23.48 21.17
C VAL A 151 16.28 -24.93 21.63
N ASP A 152 15.51 -25.41 22.63
CA ASP A 152 15.58 -26.79 23.13
C ASP A 152 15.31 -27.85 22.04
N THR A 153 14.60 -27.46 20.97
CA THR A 153 14.29 -28.33 19.83
C THR A 153 15.17 -28.06 18.61
N GLY A 154 16.26 -27.29 18.76
CA GLY A 154 17.24 -27.00 17.72
C GLY A 154 16.82 -25.89 16.75
N ARG A 155 15.92 -24.99 17.14
CA ARG A 155 15.47 -23.85 16.33
C ARG A 155 16.07 -22.54 16.82
N ASP A 156 17.30 -22.27 16.40
CA ASP A 156 18.05 -21.09 16.83
C ASP A 156 17.51 -19.77 16.25
N ASN A 157 16.67 -19.83 15.20
CA ASN A 157 16.12 -18.67 14.50
C ASN A 157 14.59 -18.74 14.40
N PHE A 158 13.91 -18.98 15.53
CA PHE A 158 12.45 -19.09 15.56
C PHE A 158 11.79 -17.73 15.32
N LEU A 159 11.13 -17.56 14.18
CA LEU A 159 10.49 -16.30 13.80
C LEU A 159 9.12 -16.18 14.48
N THR A 160 8.92 -15.10 15.22
CA THR A 160 7.59 -14.68 15.68
C THR A 160 7.23 -13.35 15.06
N PHE A 161 6.09 -13.25 14.41
CA PHE A 161 5.59 -11.96 13.94
C PHE A 161 4.12 -11.75 14.27
N GLY A 162 3.83 -10.53 14.71
CA GLY A 162 2.51 -10.14 15.17
C GLY A 162 1.64 -9.54 14.08
N GLU A 163 0.34 -9.76 14.19
CA GLU A 163 -0.67 -8.92 13.58
C GLU A 163 -0.95 -7.71 14.49
N VAL A 164 -0.40 -6.56 14.10
CA VAL A 164 -0.78 -5.25 14.64
C VAL A 164 -1.42 -4.50 13.49
N PHE A 165 -2.74 -4.63 13.35
CA PHE A 165 -3.49 -4.00 12.25
C PHE A 165 -3.50 -2.49 12.48
N GLU A 166 -2.47 -1.83 11.96
CA GLU A 166 -2.27 -0.39 11.99
C GLU A 166 -1.68 0.06 10.66
N THR A 167 -2.22 1.16 10.14
CA THR A 167 -1.72 1.79 8.92
C THR A 167 -1.36 3.22 9.23
N SER A 168 -0.60 3.86 8.36
CA SER A 168 -0.27 5.27 8.51
C SER A 168 -0.70 6.07 7.29
N THR A 169 -1.10 7.30 7.58
CA THR A 169 -1.43 8.30 6.59
C THR A 169 -0.17 8.68 5.79
N PRO A 170 -0.33 9.18 4.54
CA PRO A 170 0.83 9.58 3.73
C PRO A 170 1.74 10.54 4.49
N TYR A 171 3.06 10.28 4.47
CA TYR A 171 4.10 11.06 5.15
C TYR A 171 4.06 11.08 6.70
N HIS A 172 3.29 10.19 7.32
CA HIS A 172 3.25 10.02 8.77
C HIS A 172 3.65 8.59 9.18
N THR A 173 3.91 8.39 10.47
CA THR A 173 4.54 7.17 11.04
C THR A 173 3.74 6.56 12.19
N GLU A 174 2.49 6.94 12.38
CA GLU A 174 1.64 6.53 13.51
C GLU A 174 1.48 5.00 13.61
N GLY A 175 1.35 4.32 12.47
CA GLY A 175 1.29 2.86 12.42
C GLY A 175 2.61 2.21 12.79
N GLU A 176 3.73 2.72 12.28
CA GLU A 176 5.07 2.24 12.62
C GLU A 176 5.39 2.43 14.10
N GLU A 177 5.05 3.58 14.67
CA GLU A 177 5.24 3.89 16.08
C GLU A 177 4.48 2.92 16.98
N LYS A 178 3.20 2.66 16.69
CA LYS A 178 2.40 1.65 17.41
C LYS A 178 2.97 0.25 17.23
N MET A 179 3.46 -0.10 16.05
CA MET A 179 4.10 -1.41 15.80
C MET A 179 5.39 -1.62 16.60
N LEU A 180 6.23 -0.59 16.75
CA LEU A 180 7.50 -0.68 17.47
C LEU A 180 7.33 -0.98 18.96
N THR A 181 6.21 -0.59 19.58
CA THR A 181 5.94 -0.90 20.99
C THR A 181 5.79 -2.40 21.26
N TYR A 182 5.51 -3.20 20.23
CA TYR A 182 5.34 -4.66 20.30
C TYR A 182 6.60 -5.45 19.89
N ILE A 183 7.64 -4.81 19.38
CA ILE A 183 8.92 -5.49 19.11
C ILE A 183 9.82 -5.46 20.37
N GLY A 184 9.74 -4.36 21.14
CA GLY A 184 10.47 -4.19 22.40
C GLY A 184 11.60 -3.16 22.31
N GLU A 185 11.29 -1.98 21.78
CA GLU A 185 12.18 -0.82 21.73
C GLU A 185 11.65 0.35 22.61
N SER A 186 12.41 1.44 22.72
CA SER A 186 12.09 2.63 23.55
C SER A 186 12.01 2.36 25.06
N GLY A 187 12.84 1.46 25.58
CA GLY A 187 12.91 1.12 27.01
C GLY A 187 11.93 0.03 27.45
N SER A 188 11.20 -0.58 26.52
CA SER A 188 10.33 -1.73 26.76
C SER A 188 11.12 -3.06 26.77
N PRO A 189 10.69 -4.07 27.54
CA PRO A 189 11.25 -5.42 27.44
C PRO A 189 11.12 -5.97 26.02
N LYS A 190 12.02 -6.88 25.64
CA LYS A 190 11.94 -7.63 24.37
C LYS A 190 10.60 -8.35 24.28
N GLN A 191 9.89 -8.18 23.16
CA GLN A 191 8.59 -8.77 22.89
C GLN A 191 8.66 -9.57 21.57
N LEU A 192 8.02 -9.15 20.49
CA LEU A 192 8.01 -9.91 19.24
C LEU A 192 9.31 -9.72 18.44
N THR A 193 9.64 -10.72 17.62
CA THR A 193 10.78 -10.61 16.65
C THR A 193 10.46 -9.63 15.52
N SER A 194 9.21 -9.58 15.06
CA SER A 194 8.76 -8.77 13.92
C SER A 194 7.24 -8.55 13.96
N VAL A 195 6.68 -7.84 12.98
CA VAL A 195 5.24 -7.59 12.81
C VAL A 195 4.88 -7.50 11.32
N LEU A 196 3.65 -7.88 10.98
CA LEU A 196 3.09 -7.74 9.64
C LEU A 196 3.15 -6.27 9.18
N ASN A 197 3.70 -6.05 7.99
CA ASN A 197 3.95 -4.69 7.47
C ASN A 197 2.69 -4.08 6.81
N PHE A 198 1.63 -3.89 7.60
CA PHE A 198 0.43 -3.16 7.18
C PHE A 198 0.72 -1.75 6.66
N PRO A 199 1.66 -0.96 7.23
CA PRO A 199 2.01 0.36 6.72
C PRO A 199 2.52 0.32 5.26
N LEU A 200 3.37 -0.64 4.90
CA LEU A 200 3.80 -0.82 3.51
C LEU A 200 2.68 -1.38 2.62
N GLN A 201 1.90 -2.36 3.11
CA GLN A 201 0.79 -2.93 2.35
C GLN A 201 -0.23 -1.85 1.93
N ALA A 202 -0.66 -1.02 2.88
CA ALA A 202 -1.64 0.04 2.61
C ALA A 202 -1.08 1.07 1.61
N THR A 203 0.22 1.36 1.69
CA THR A 203 0.90 2.27 0.75
C THR A 203 1.01 1.67 -0.64
N MET A 204 1.33 0.37 -0.77
CA MET A 204 1.36 -0.33 -2.06
C MET A 204 -0.03 -0.32 -2.72
N THR A 205 -1.10 -0.64 -1.99
CA THR A 205 -2.47 -0.57 -2.52
C THR A 205 -2.81 0.86 -2.96
N ARG A 206 -2.52 1.85 -2.12
CA ARG A 206 -2.77 3.27 -2.41
C ARG A 206 -2.05 3.73 -3.69
N VAL A 207 -0.79 3.38 -3.87
CA VAL A 207 0.01 3.83 -5.03
C VAL A 207 -0.35 3.05 -6.29
N PHE A 208 -0.34 1.72 -6.24
CA PHE A 208 -0.52 0.90 -7.44
C PHE A 208 -2.00 0.81 -7.86
N ALA A 209 -2.90 0.50 -6.93
CA ALA A 209 -4.32 0.32 -7.26
C ALA A 209 -5.07 1.65 -7.34
N SER A 210 -4.80 2.60 -6.45
CA SER A 210 -5.52 3.90 -6.41
C SER A 210 -4.83 5.05 -7.15
N GLY A 211 -3.67 4.82 -7.79
CA GLY A 211 -2.98 5.81 -8.62
C GLY A 211 -2.46 7.03 -7.87
N GLN A 212 -2.03 6.84 -6.61
CA GLN A 212 -1.48 7.92 -5.77
C GLN A 212 0.02 8.17 -6.01
N PRO A 213 0.58 9.30 -5.53
CA PRO A 213 1.99 9.64 -5.67
C PRO A 213 2.95 8.50 -5.30
N THR A 214 3.91 8.21 -6.18
CA THR A 214 4.92 7.17 -5.92
C THR A 214 5.89 7.58 -4.82
N ASP A 215 5.99 8.87 -4.51
CA ASP A 215 6.76 9.39 -3.37
C ASP A 215 6.25 8.87 -2.01
N TYR A 216 4.98 8.43 -1.94
CA TYR A 216 4.48 7.75 -0.74
C TYR A 216 5.21 6.44 -0.48
N LEU A 217 5.58 5.68 -1.53
CA LEU A 217 6.41 4.48 -1.39
C LEU A 217 7.85 4.83 -1.02
N ARG A 218 8.43 5.91 -1.56
CA ARG A 218 9.75 6.40 -1.14
C ARG A 218 9.76 6.61 0.37
N PHE A 219 8.88 7.48 0.86
CA PHE A 219 8.77 7.79 2.27
C PHE A 219 8.58 6.53 3.12
N ARG A 220 7.69 5.63 2.69
CA ARG A 220 7.38 4.41 3.44
C ARG A 220 8.56 3.45 3.53
N LEU A 221 9.29 3.25 2.43
CA LEU A 221 10.45 2.37 2.41
C LEU A 221 11.62 2.97 3.20
N GLU A 222 11.85 4.28 3.09
CA GLU A 222 12.88 4.98 3.88
C GLU A 222 12.58 4.89 5.38
N LYS A 223 11.34 5.16 5.79
CA LYS A 223 10.93 5.04 7.21
C LYS A 223 10.96 3.62 7.72
N MET A 224 10.61 2.64 6.89
CA MET A 224 10.78 1.23 7.25
C MET A 224 12.26 0.91 7.55
N MET A 225 13.18 1.37 6.71
CA MET A 225 14.62 1.12 6.90
C MET A 225 15.23 1.91 8.07
N GLU A 226 14.71 3.10 8.35
CA GLU A 226 15.16 3.98 9.45
C GLU A 226 14.67 3.50 10.82
N MET A 227 13.40 3.10 10.92
CA MET A 227 12.72 2.93 12.20
C MET A 227 12.77 1.50 12.74
N PHE A 228 12.73 0.48 11.88
CA PHE A 228 12.67 -0.91 12.34
C PHE A 228 14.07 -1.46 12.64
N PRO A 229 14.28 -2.13 13.80
CA PRO A 229 15.59 -2.68 14.16
C PRO A 229 16.13 -3.70 13.13
N ASN A 230 15.22 -4.42 12.47
CA ASN A 230 15.57 -5.34 11.41
C ASN A 230 14.48 -5.35 10.31
N PRO A 231 14.56 -4.45 9.32
CA PRO A 231 13.57 -4.36 8.25
C PRO A 231 13.59 -5.60 7.34
N TYR A 232 14.68 -6.37 7.33
CA TYR A 232 14.84 -7.56 6.49
C TYR A 232 14.02 -8.78 6.93
N ILE A 233 13.43 -8.73 8.13
CA ILE A 233 12.57 -9.80 8.66
C ILE A 233 11.10 -9.37 8.82
N MET A 234 10.73 -8.19 8.30
CA MET A 234 9.34 -7.74 8.26
C MET A 234 8.54 -8.50 7.20
N PRO A 235 7.43 -9.18 7.54
CA PRO A 235 6.58 -9.82 6.56
C PRO A 235 5.82 -8.78 5.73
N ASN A 236 6.13 -8.71 4.43
CA ASN A 236 5.49 -7.82 3.47
C ASN A 236 4.44 -8.60 2.67
N PHE A 237 3.26 -8.03 2.48
CA PHE A 237 2.14 -8.65 1.76
C PHE A 237 1.37 -7.58 0.97
N ILE A 238 0.60 -7.99 -0.03
CA ILE A 238 -0.28 -7.08 -0.79
C ILE A 238 -1.76 -7.24 -0.37
N ASP A 239 -2.14 -8.43 0.09
CA ASP A 239 -3.44 -8.76 0.65
C ASP A 239 -3.33 -9.97 1.59
N ASN A 240 -4.39 -10.23 2.36
CA ASN A 240 -4.47 -11.35 3.30
C ASN A 240 -5.94 -11.81 3.47
N HIS A 241 -6.22 -12.58 4.52
CA HIS A 241 -7.52 -13.19 4.78
C HIS A 241 -8.59 -12.27 5.41
N ASP A 242 -8.19 -11.09 5.88
CA ASP A 242 -9.06 -10.10 6.55
C ASP A 242 -9.26 -8.82 5.73
N MET A 243 -8.69 -8.78 4.52
CA MET A 243 -8.75 -7.65 3.62
C MET A 243 -9.41 -8.05 2.29
N PRO A 244 -10.03 -7.09 1.58
CA PRO A 244 -10.40 -7.31 0.19
C PRO A 244 -9.17 -7.76 -0.62
N ARG A 245 -9.36 -8.68 -1.57
CA ARG A 245 -8.32 -9.07 -2.53
C ARG A 245 -7.79 -7.83 -3.24
N PHE A 246 -6.51 -7.81 -3.57
CA PHE A 246 -5.93 -6.65 -4.26
C PHE A 246 -6.65 -6.32 -5.58
N LEU A 247 -7.09 -7.35 -6.33
CA LEU A 247 -7.83 -7.19 -7.60
C LEU A 247 -9.27 -6.67 -7.43
N SER A 248 -9.79 -6.52 -6.21
CA SER A 248 -11.05 -5.82 -6.00
C SER A 248 -10.89 -4.29 -6.09
N GLN A 249 -9.66 -3.79 -6.09
CA GLN A 249 -9.32 -2.36 -6.07
C GLN A 249 -8.39 -1.94 -7.22
N GLY A 250 -7.66 -2.89 -7.82
CA GLY A 250 -6.69 -2.62 -8.88
C GLY A 250 -6.79 -3.62 -10.04
N SER A 251 -6.00 -3.35 -11.09
CA SER A 251 -5.87 -4.23 -12.26
C SER A 251 -4.80 -5.32 -12.05
N VAL A 252 -4.74 -6.28 -12.98
CA VAL A 252 -3.66 -7.29 -13.02
C VAL A 252 -2.27 -6.63 -13.14
N ASN A 253 -2.15 -5.55 -13.90
CA ASN A 253 -0.88 -4.83 -14.03
C ASN A 253 -0.48 -4.14 -12.72
N ASP A 254 -1.44 -3.57 -11.99
CA ASP A 254 -1.19 -3.00 -10.65
C ASP A 254 -0.74 -4.09 -9.66
N MET A 255 -1.38 -5.26 -9.70
CA MET A 255 -0.98 -6.40 -8.88
C MET A 255 0.43 -6.87 -9.22
N LYS A 256 0.81 -6.93 -10.50
CA LYS A 256 2.17 -7.28 -10.91
C LYS A 256 3.21 -6.28 -10.41
N GLN A 257 2.91 -4.98 -10.44
CA GLN A 257 3.80 -3.94 -9.89
C GLN A 257 3.95 -4.07 -8.35
N ALA A 258 2.85 -4.35 -7.65
CA ALA A 258 2.86 -4.60 -6.21
C ALA A 258 3.67 -5.87 -5.87
N LEU A 259 3.52 -6.95 -6.64
CA LEU A 259 4.28 -8.19 -6.48
C LEU A 259 5.77 -8.00 -6.79
N ILE A 260 6.13 -7.27 -7.84
CA ILE A 260 7.53 -6.91 -8.11
C ILE A 260 8.10 -6.18 -6.90
N THR A 261 7.42 -5.14 -6.41
CA THR A 261 7.85 -4.34 -5.26
C THR A 261 8.03 -5.23 -4.03
N MET A 262 7.00 -5.96 -3.61
CA MET A 262 7.04 -6.87 -2.47
C MET A 262 8.16 -7.90 -2.56
N MET A 263 8.42 -8.45 -3.75
CA MET A 263 9.45 -9.47 -4.00
C MET A 263 10.86 -8.89 -4.18
N SER A 264 11.03 -7.57 -4.23
CA SER A 264 12.32 -6.90 -4.49
C SER A 264 12.73 -5.85 -3.47
N VAL A 265 11.90 -5.54 -2.47
CA VAL A 265 12.29 -4.73 -1.30
C VAL A 265 12.81 -5.60 -0.14
N PRO A 266 13.48 -5.01 0.88
CA PRO A 266 13.81 -5.70 2.13
C PRO A 266 12.58 -6.24 2.86
N GLY A 267 12.71 -7.40 3.50
CA GLY A 267 11.64 -8.09 4.22
C GLY A 267 11.39 -9.52 3.72
N ILE A 268 10.34 -10.14 4.26
CA ILE A 268 9.91 -11.50 3.94
C ILE A 268 8.60 -11.39 3.14
N PRO A 269 8.57 -11.65 1.82
CA PRO A 269 7.32 -11.60 1.07
C PRO A 269 6.37 -12.73 1.51
N VAL A 270 5.10 -12.38 1.73
CA VAL A 270 4.01 -13.29 2.09
C VAL A 270 2.93 -13.18 1.01
N ILE A 271 2.67 -14.30 0.34
CA ILE A 271 1.68 -14.39 -0.74
C ILE A 271 0.46 -15.12 -0.19
N TYR A 272 -0.70 -14.48 -0.26
CA TYR A 272 -1.96 -15.11 0.13
C TYR A 272 -2.44 -16.08 -0.96
N GLN A 273 -2.84 -17.29 -0.58
CA GLN A 273 -3.30 -18.31 -1.53
C GLN A 273 -4.42 -17.77 -2.43
N GLY A 274 -4.30 -17.98 -3.73
CA GLY A 274 -5.24 -17.44 -4.72
C GLY A 274 -4.68 -16.26 -5.50
N THR A 275 -3.69 -15.54 -4.96
CA THR A 275 -3.02 -14.44 -5.65
C THR A 275 -2.30 -14.93 -6.90
N GLU A 276 -1.69 -16.11 -6.85
CA GLU A 276 -1.10 -16.79 -8.00
C GLU A 276 -2.09 -17.21 -9.08
N GLN A 277 -3.40 -17.18 -8.78
CA GLN A 277 -4.47 -17.44 -9.73
C GLN A 277 -5.27 -16.17 -10.07
N ALA A 278 -4.76 -15.00 -9.66
CA ALA A 278 -5.45 -13.71 -9.84
C ALA A 278 -6.88 -13.73 -9.29
N MET A 279 -7.10 -14.35 -8.13
CA MET A 279 -8.41 -14.37 -7.47
C MET A 279 -8.83 -12.96 -7.03
N SER A 280 -10.06 -12.57 -7.37
CA SER A 280 -10.69 -11.32 -6.92
C SER A 280 -11.69 -11.51 -5.77
N ALA A 281 -12.20 -12.74 -5.58
CA ALA A 281 -13.08 -13.11 -4.48
C ALA A 281 -12.29 -13.46 -3.21
N ALA A 282 -12.81 -13.04 -2.07
CA ALA A 282 -12.24 -13.36 -0.77
C ALA A 282 -12.57 -14.82 -0.40
N ARG A 283 -11.60 -15.53 0.19
CA ARG A 283 -11.76 -16.89 0.74
C ARG A 283 -12.21 -17.97 -0.26
N ASP A 284 -12.11 -17.72 -1.56
CA ASP A 284 -12.23 -18.76 -2.60
C ASP A 284 -11.22 -19.89 -2.37
N ALA A 285 -11.69 -21.13 -2.51
CA ALA A 285 -10.84 -22.31 -2.33
C ALA A 285 -9.89 -22.53 -3.51
N MET A 286 -8.66 -22.93 -3.22
CA MET A 286 -7.64 -23.23 -4.22
C MET A 286 -7.82 -24.61 -4.88
N PHE A 287 -8.19 -25.62 -4.11
CA PHE A 287 -8.11 -27.02 -4.54
C PHE A 287 -9.49 -27.63 -4.82
N ALA A 288 -9.47 -28.67 -5.67
CA ALA A 288 -10.64 -29.43 -6.06
C ALA A 288 -11.57 -29.79 -4.88
N GLY A 289 -12.88 -29.54 -5.06
CA GLY A 289 -13.91 -29.82 -4.06
C GLY A 289 -14.07 -28.73 -3.00
N GLY A 290 -13.26 -27.68 -3.04
CA GLY A 290 -13.46 -26.49 -2.24
C GLY A 290 -14.61 -25.61 -2.75
N TYR A 291 -15.13 -24.77 -1.85
CA TYR A 291 -16.20 -23.82 -2.14
C TYR A 291 -15.64 -22.52 -2.72
N ARG A 292 -16.32 -21.98 -3.72
CA ARG A 292 -16.08 -20.64 -4.26
C ARG A 292 -17.35 -19.79 -4.16
N GLU A 293 -17.17 -18.48 -4.10
CA GLU A 293 -18.27 -17.52 -3.98
C GLU A 293 -19.28 -17.62 -5.14
N ASP A 294 -18.82 -18.02 -6.33
CA ASP A 294 -19.67 -18.24 -7.52
C ASP A 294 -20.54 -19.52 -7.44
N GLY A 295 -20.43 -20.30 -6.36
CA GLY A 295 -21.17 -21.53 -6.14
C GLY A 295 -20.62 -22.76 -6.88
N ASN A 296 -19.51 -22.63 -7.60
CA ASN A 296 -18.88 -23.73 -8.32
C ASN A 296 -17.83 -24.44 -7.46
N TYR A 297 -17.80 -25.77 -7.56
CA TYR A 297 -16.73 -26.60 -7.00
C TYR A 297 -15.70 -26.87 -8.10
N VAL A 298 -14.59 -26.13 -8.09
CA VAL A 298 -13.53 -26.26 -9.10
C VAL A 298 -12.17 -26.48 -8.47
N ASP A 299 -11.25 -27.03 -9.26
CA ASP A 299 -9.83 -27.00 -8.95
C ASP A 299 -9.26 -25.70 -9.54
N SER A 300 -8.94 -24.74 -8.67
CA SER A 300 -8.36 -23.47 -9.08
C SER A 300 -6.83 -23.53 -9.19
N PHE A 301 -6.20 -24.67 -8.88
CA PHE A 301 -4.76 -24.83 -8.90
C PHE A 301 -4.18 -25.04 -10.32
N ASP A 302 -4.21 -23.99 -11.14
CA ASP A 302 -3.60 -23.99 -12.48
C ASP A 302 -2.14 -23.50 -12.43
N GLN A 303 -1.20 -24.41 -12.67
CA GLN A 303 0.23 -24.09 -12.73
C GLN A 303 0.66 -23.38 -14.02
N ASN A 304 -0.23 -23.26 -14.99
CA ASN A 304 0.03 -22.56 -16.25
C ASN A 304 -0.60 -21.16 -16.30
N SER A 305 -1.29 -20.74 -15.24
CA SER A 305 -1.86 -19.40 -15.22
C SER A 305 -0.75 -18.34 -15.27
N GLU A 306 -1.05 -17.22 -15.92
CA GLU A 306 -0.07 -16.15 -16.15
C GLU A 306 0.53 -15.64 -14.84
N MET A 307 -0.30 -15.44 -13.82
CA MET A 307 0.13 -14.94 -12.52
C MET A 307 0.95 -15.98 -11.75
N TYR A 308 0.65 -17.27 -11.88
CA TYR A 308 1.43 -18.35 -11.28
C TYR A 308 2.85 -18.36 -11.83
N LEU A 309 2.98 -18.32 -13.16
CA LEU A 309 4.29 -18.31 -13.84
C LEU A 309 5.07 -17.02 -13.53
N PHE A 310 4.39 -15.88 -13.45
CA PHE A 310 5.00 -14.61 -13.09
C PHE A 310 5.57 -14.62 -11.66
N ILE A 311 4.79 -15.11 -10.68
CA ILE A 311 5.26 -15.26 -9.29
C ILE A 311 6.40 -16.27 -9.21
N GLN A 312 6.35 -17.36 -9.98
CA GLN A 312 7.44 -18.33 -10.05
C GLN A 312 8.74 -17.68 -10.53
N GLU A 313 8.68 -16.83 -11.56
CA GLU A 313 9.84 -16.10 -12.08
C GLU A 313 10.42 -15.13 -11.04
N LEU A 314 9.57 -14.36 -10.35
CA LEU A 314 9.97 -13.47 -9.25
C LEU A 314 10.62 -14.23 -8.10
N ALA A 315 10.02 -15.36 -7.68
CA ALA A 315 10.55 -16.20 -6.61
C ALA A 315 11.90 -16.81 -7.00
N LYS A 316 12.05 -17.26 -8.24
CA LYS A 316 13.33 -17.74 -8.77
C LYS A 316 14.40 -16.65 -8.74
N LEU A 317 14.11 -15.47 -9.30
CA LEU A 317 15.06 -14.35 -9.28
C LEU A 317 15.47 -13.98 -7.85
N ARG A 318 14.50 -13.89 -6.92
CA ARG A 318 14.77 -13.55 -5.52
C ARG A 318 15.65 -14.59 -4.83
N THR A 319 15.44 -15.88 -5.08
CA THR A 319 16.18 -16.97 -4.42
C THR A 319 17.56 -17.22 -5.02
N GLU A 320 17.75 -16.96 -6.31
CA GLU A 320 19.04 -17.10 -6.99
C GLU A 320 19.95 -15.85 -6.83
N ASN A 321 19.38 -14.67 -6.55
CA ASN A 321 20.11 -13.41 -6.41
C ASN A 321 20.11 -12.89 -4.96
N LYS A 322 21.28 -12.91 -4.29
CA LYS A 322 21.43 -12.41 -2.91
C LYS A 322 21.13 -10.92 -2.75
N VAL A 323 21.31 -10.10 -3.78
CA VAL A 323 20.95 -8.67 -3.75
C VAL A 323 19.47 -8.49 -3.43
N MET A 324 18.60 -9.34 -4.01
CA MET A 324 17.15 -9.27 -3.79
C MET A 324 16.76 -9.55 -2.34
N THR A 325 17.53 -10.37 -1.62
CA THR A 325 17.20 -10.82 -0.26
C THR A 325 18.01 -10.14 0.84
N ARG A 326 19.16 -9.54 0.52
CA ARG A 326 20.11 -8.98 1.50
C ARG A 326 20.62 -7.58 1.14
N GLY A 327 20.40 -7.10 -0.08
CA GLY A 327 20.94 -5.81 -0.50
C GLY A 327 20.33 -4.63 0.25
N GLU A 328 21.07 -3.54 0.37
CA GLU A 328 20.52 -2.24 0.80
C GLU A 328 19.56 -1.73 -0.27
N ILE A 329 18.58 -0.91 0.11
CA ILE A 329 17.62 -0.31 -0.81
C ILE A 329 17.82 1.19 -0.87
N LYS A 330 17.73 1.77 -2.07
CA LYS A 330 17.69 3.22 -2.28
C LYS A 330 16.66 3.58 -3.34
N VAL A 331 15.69 4.41 -2.98
CA VAL A 331 14.67 4.90 -3.92
C VAL A 331 15.22 6.12 -4.66
N ILE A 332 15.64 5.91 -5.91
CA ILE A 332 16.31 6.91 -6.74
C ILE A 332 15.34 7.74 -7.59
N GLY A 333 14.12 7.25 -7.86
CA GLY A 333 13.10 7.99 -8.62
C GLY A 333 11.68 7.81 -8.06
N SER A 334 10.99 8.93 -7.83
CA SER A 334 9.55 8.96 -7.55
C SER A 334 8.95 10.34 -7.81
N ASP A 335 7.64 10.40 -8.01
CA ASP A 335 6.87 11.60 -8.33
C ASP A 335 5.95 12.00 -7.16
N LYS A 336 5.96 13.29 -6.83
CA LYS A 336 5.13 13.90 -5.77
C LYS A 336 3.75 14.34 -6.27
N ALA A 337 3.63 14.67 -7.55
CA ALA A 337 2.41 15.21 -8.14
C ALA A 337 1.31 14.15 -8.37
N GLY A 338 1.66 12.86 -8.48
CA GLY A 338 0.70 11.79 -8.75
C GLY A 338 1.37 10.46 -9.12
N ALA A 339 0.58 9.53 -9.63
CA ALA A 339 1.11 8.31 -10.24
C ALA A 339 2.12 8.65 -11.35
N GLY A 340 3.19 7.86 -11.45
CA GLY A 340 4.32 8.19 -12.30
C GLY A 340 5.46 7.19 -12.19
N VAL A 341 6.68 7.67 -12.35
CA VAL A 341 7.88 6.86 -12.22
C VAL A 341 8.03 6.40 -10.77
N PHE A 342 8.41 5.14 -10.58
CA PHE A 342 8.93 4.63 -9.32
C PHE A 342 10.16 3.77 -9.62
N ALA A 343 11.31 4.18 -9.11
CA ALA A 343 12.58 3.52 -9.38
C ALA A 343 13.43 3.41 -8.12
N PHE A 344 14.03 2.25 -7.90
CA PHE A 344 14.93 2.01 -6.78
C PHE A 344 16.01 1.01 -7.15
N THR A 345 17.14 1.11 -6.46
CA THR A 345 18.22 0.13 -6.53
C THR A 345 18.22 -0.76 -5.30
N ARG A 346 18.70 -1.99 -5.50
CA ARG A 346 19.16 -2.88 -4.43
C ARG A 346 20.65 -3.13 -4.64
N THR A 347 21.47 -2.96 -3.61
CA THR A 347 22.93 -3.11 -3.71
C THR A 347 23.47 -4.08 -2.66
N LEU A 348 24.34 -5.00 -3.07
CA LEU A 348 25.09 -5.87 -2.16
C LEU A 348 26.51 -6.04 -2.70
N ASP A 349 27.49 -5.57 -1.94
CA ASP A 349 28.88 -5.49 -2.39
C ASP A 349 28.99 -4.72 -3.73
N ASN A 350 29.38 -5.40 -4.82
CA ASN A 350 29.48 -4.79 -6.16
C ASN A 350 28.26 -5.09 -7.06
N ASP A 351 27.37 -5.98 -6.61
CA ASP A 351 26.19 -6.40 -7.36
C ASP A 351 25.05 -5.41 -7.11
N GLU A 352 24.29 -5.11 -8.16
CA GLU A 352 23.19 -4.17 -8.10
C GLU A 352 22.02 -4.65 -8.95
N VAL A 353 20.80 -4.41 -8.44
CA VAL A 353 19.55 -4.58 -9.16
C VAL A 353 18.88 -3.22 -9.24
N LEU A 354 18.42 -2.85 -10.43
CA LEU A 354 17.62 -1.65 -10.68
C LEU A 354 16.19 -2.08 -10.99
N VAL A 355 15.23 -1.56 -10.25
CA VAL A 355 13.80 -1.74 -10.53
C VAL A 355 13.23 -0.42 -11.00
N VAL A 356 12.53 -0.43 -12.13
CA VAL A 356 11.88 0.76 -12.71
C VAL A 356 10.44 0.44 -13.05
N MET A 357 9.53 1.33 -12.68
CA MET A 357 8.09 1.20 -12.96
C MET A 357 7.49 2.53 -13.39
N ASN A 358 6.42 2.44 -14.17
CA ASN A 358 5.48 3.54 -14.37
C ASN A 358 4.12 3.14 -13.78
N THR A 359 3.71 3.76 -12.69
CA THR A 359 2.42 3.49 -12.02
C THR A 359 1.25 4.26 -12.64
N SER A 360 1.52 5.17 -13.58
CA SER A 360 0.50 5.96 -14.28
C SER A 360 -0.23 5.15 -15.35
N ASN A 361 -1.43 5.61 -15.69
CA ASN A 361 -2.20 5.15 -16.85
C ASN A 361 -1.74 5.79 -18.17
N SER A 362 -0.81 6.74 -18.12
CA SER A 362 -0.20 7.39 -19.27
C SER A 362 1.27 6.98 -19.40
N PRO A 363 1.86 6.95 -20.61
CA PRO A 363 3.30 6.79 -20.78
C PRO A 363 4.08 7.92 -20.08
N MET A 364 5.14 7.56 -19.36
CA MET A 364 5.95 8.49 -18.56
C MET A 364 7.40 8.54 -19.05
N LEU A 365 7.98 9.72 -19.04
CA LEU A 365 9.40 9.97 -19.22
C LEU A 365 10.09 9.90 -17.85
N MET A 366 10.94 8.90 -17.69
CA MET A 366 12.00 8.90 -16.69
C MET A 366 13.21 9.57 -17.33
N ASN A 367 13.46 10.83 -16.99
CA ASN A 367 14.46 11.66 -17.64
C ASN A 367 15.73 11.73 -16.80
N GLN A 368 16.87 11.36 -17.39
CA GLN A 368 18.20 11.46 -16.77
C GLN A 368 18.25 11.01 -15.30
N LEU A 369 17.65 9.86 -14.99
CA LEU A 369 17.68 9.31 -13.65
C LEU A 369 19.11 8.87 -13.31
N ASP A 370 19.70 9.46 -12.29
CA ASP A 370 21.00 9.03 -11.76
C ASP A 370 20.88 7.64 -11.11
N VAL A 371 21.61 6.67 -11.66
CA VAL A 371 21.69 5.31 -11.12
C VAL A 371 22.91 5.10 -10.22
N GLU A 372 23.68 6.16 -9.95
CA GLU A 372 24.87 6.20 -9.09
C GLU A 372 25.97 5.22 -9.52
N GLN A 373 26.08 5.01 -10.82
CA GLN A 373 27.11 4.19 -11.44
C GLN A 373 27.95 5.02 -12.42
N ALA A 374 29.15 4.53 -12.73
CA ALA A 374 29.98 5.17 -13.74
C ALA A 374 29.34 5.09 -15.13
N GLY A 375 29.65 6.05 -15.99
CA GLY A 375 29.15 6.04 -17.35
C GLY A 375 29.54 4.80 -18.15
N GLY A 376 28.63 4.37 -19.02
CA GLY A 376 28.74 3.13 -19.78
C GLY A 376 28.43 1.86 -19.01
N THR A 377 28.07 1.94 -17.73
CA THR A 377 27.64 0.77 -16.94
C THR A 377 26.43 0.10 -17.61
N VAL A 378 26.53 -1.22 -17.81
CA VAL A 378 25.48 -2.01 -18.48
C VAL A 378 24.65 -2.78 -17.46
N PHE A 379 23.35 -2.61 -17.55
CA PHE A 379 22.32 -3.35 -16.84
C PHE A 379 21.60 -4.29 -17.81
N LYS A 380 21.37 -5.54 -17.41
CA LYS A 380 20.68 -6.55 -18.22
C LYS A 380 19.29 -6.85 -17.67
N GLN A 381 18.29 -6.84 -18.54
CA GLN A 381 16.91 -7.14 -18.18
C GLN A 381 16.79 -8.55 -17.58
N GLN A 382 16.02 -8.65 -16.50
CA GLN A 382 15.68 -9.91 -15.84
C GLN A 382 14.20 -10.24 -16.05
N ILE A 383 13.31 -9.34 -15.60
CA ILE A 383 11.84 -9.52 -15.63
C ILE A 383 11.22 -8.24 -16.16
N MET A 384 10.19 -8.37 -17.00
CA MET A 384 9.38 -7.25 -17.49
C MET A 384 7.89 -7.53 -17.28
N SER A 385 7.11 -6.48 -17.09
CA SER A 385 5.66 -6.52 -16.98
C SER A 385 5.05 -5.37 -17.80
N ASN A 386 4.08 -5.71 -18.64
CA ASN A 386 3.35 -4.75 -19.50
C ASN A 386 4.27 -3.85 -20.36
N TRP A 387 5.42 -4.39 -20.81
CA TRP A 387 6.38 -3.66 -21.64
C TRP A 387 7.19 -4.63 -22.51
N ALA A 388 6.59 -5.09 -23.61
CA ALA A 388 7.21 -6.10 -24.49
C ALA A 388 8.53 -5.62 -25.12
N ASP A 389 8.65 -4.33 -25.40
CA ASP A 389 9.83 -3.70 -26.02
C ASP A 389 10.77 -3.05 -24.99
N ALA A 390 10.75 -3.53 -23.73
CA ALA A 390 11.73 -3.12 -22.74
C ALA A 390 13.16 -3.42 -23.26
N PRO A 391 14.12 -2.49 -23.13
CA PRO A 391 15.48 -2.72 -23.60
C PRO A 391 16.11 -3.96 -22.96
N GLU A 392 16.62 -4.91 -23.76
CA GLU A 392 17.32 -6.08 -23.20
C GLU A 392 18.57 -5.66 -22.38
N GLN A 393 19.19 -4.56 -22.79
CA GLN A 393 20.28 -3.90 -22.09
C GLN A 393 19.98 -2.42 -21.94
N LEU A 394 20.27 -1.93 -20.75
CA LEU A 394 20.19 -0.53 -20.38
C LEU A 394 21.61 -0.07 -20.07
N VAL A 395 22.04 1.04 -20.69
CA VAL A 395 23.40 1.57 -20.54
C VAL A 395 23.31 2.96 -19.93
N ALA A 396 23.97 3.16 -18.79
CA ALA A 396 24.07 4.48 -18.18
C ALA A 396 24.89 5.41 -19.08
N ASP A 397 24.47 6.66 -19.22
CA ASP A 397 25.13 7.65 -20.07
C ASP A 397 26.51 8.07 -19.52
N GLU A 398 27.18 9.04 -20.14
CA GLU A 398 28.51 9.47 -19.69
C GLU A 398 28.55 10.01 -18.25
N ASN A 399 27.42 10.48 -17.73
CA ASN A 399 27.27 11.00 -16.37
C ASN A 399 26.73 9.94 -15.39
N GLY A 400 26.41 8.74 -15.85
CA GLY A 400 25.81 7.71 -15.02
C GLY A 400 24.28 7.79 -14.95
N HIS A 401 23.64 8.52 -15.86
CA HIS A 401 22.18 8.67 -15.88
C HIS A 401 21.50 7.72 -16.86
N VAL A 402 20.20 7.50 -16.67
CA VAL A 402 19.36 6.70 -17.56
C VAL A 402 18.10 7.47 -17.95
N THR A 403 17.78 7.48 -19.24
CA THR A 403 16.51 8.02 -19.77
C THR A 403 15.66 6.90 -20.38
N LEU A 404 14.40 6.79 -19.98
CA LEU A 404 13.45 5.80 -20.48
C LEU A 404 12.06 6.41 -20.72
N GLU A 405 11.45 6.03 -21.84
CA GLU A 405 10.04 6.24 -22.13
C GLU A 405 9.27 4.99 -21.69
N LEU A 406 8.64 5.07 -20.53
CA LEU A 406 7.97 3.96 -19.86
C LEU A 406 6.51 3.89 -20.32
N PRO A 407 6.03 2.79 -20.91
CA PRO A 407 4.60 2.61 -21.19
C PRO A 407 3.75 2.69 -19.92
N ALA A 408 2.46 3.01 -20.06
CA ALA A 408 1.52 3.00 -18.95
C ALA A 408 1.55 1.65 -18.19
N LYS A 409 1.55 1.69 -16.86
CA LYS A 409 1.53 0.49 -16.00
C LYS A 409 2.66 -0.52 -16.28
N SER A 410 3.80 -0.06 -16.82
CA SER A 410 4.96 -0.91 -17.10
C SER A 410 5.85 -1.09 -15.87
N ALA A 411 6.59 -2.20 -15.82
CA ALA A 411 7.66 -2.41 -14.86
C ALA A 411 8.75 -3.31 -15.42
N VAL A 412 9.98 -3.12 -14.97
CA VAL A 412 11.14 -3.90 -15.38
C VAL A 412 12.16 -4.00 -14.24
N ILE A 413 12.78 -5.16 -14.11
CA ILE A 413 13.90 -5.42 -13.22
C ILE A 413 15.14 -5.65 -14.07
N TYR A 414 16.21 -4.90 -13.80
CA TYR A 414 17.52 -5.09 -14.39
C TYR A 414 18.54 -5.51 -13.34
N SER A 415 19.56 -6.26 -13.75
CA SER A 415 20.75 -6.53 -12.93
C SER A 415 21.98 -5.91 -13.58
N LYS A 416 22.78 -5.20 -12.79
CA LYS A 416 24.07 -4.67 -13.20
C LYS A 416 24.97 -5.82 -13.66
N THR A 417 25.67 -5.61 -14.76
CA THR A 417 26.64 -6.57 -15.30
C THR A 417 28.06 -6.09 -15.02
N SER A 418 29.04 -6.98 -15.21
CA SER A 418 30.46 -6.60 -15.18
C SER A 418 30.92 -5.89 -16.46
N SER A 419 30.04 -5.71 -17.46
CA SER A 419 30.36 -5.12 -18.74
C SER A 419 30.21 -3.60 -18.70
N ASN A 420 31.02 -2.91 -19.50
CA ASN A 420 30.90 -1.48 -19.75
C ASN A 420 30.88 -1.25 -21.27
N GLN A 421 30.09 -0.30 -21.74
CA GLN A 421 29.94 0.07 -23.15
C GLN A 421 30.22 1.54 -23.37
N SER A 422 30.81 1.88 -24.53
CA SER A 422 30.97 3.27 -24.93
C SER A 422 29.62 3.91 -25.19
N VAL A 423 29.38 5.06 -24.56
CA VAL A 423 28.17 5.86 -24.76
C VAL A 423 28.48 6.98 -25.74
N ASN A 424 27.55 7.25 -26.67
CA ASN A 424 27.59 8.44 -27.50
C ASN A 424 26.67 9.51 -26.91
N THR A 425 27.19 10.70 -26.66
CA THR A 425 26.39 11.86 -26.27
C THR A 425 25.57 12.34 -27.47
N PRO A 426 24.24 12.40 -27.37
CA PRO A 426 23.41 12.96 -28.44
C PRO A 426 23.75 14.43 -28.71
N ASP A 427 23.81 14.83 -29.98
CA ASP A 427 24.03 16.22 -30.38
C ASP A 427 22.79 17.07 -30.11
N LEU A 428 22.65 17.55 -28.88
CA LEU A 428 21.54 18.36 -28.39
C LEU A 428 22.10 19.56 -27.63
N ASN A 429 21.80 20.76 -28.11
CA ASN A 429 22.19 22.00 -27.45
C ASN A 429 20.94 22.81 -27.11
N ILE A 430 20.29 22.49 -26.00
CA ILE A 430 19.10 23.18 -25.53
C ILE A 430 19.48 24.14 -24.40
N GLN A 431 19.06 25.40 -24.50
CA GLN A 431 19.25 26.40 -23.46
C GLN A 431 17.95 27.16 -23.21
N LEU A 432 17.50 27.20 -21.96
CA LEU A 432 16.35 28.01 -21.56
C LEU A 432 16.76 29.50 -21.51
N ALA A 433 15.86 30.40 -21.93
CA ALA A 433 16.11 31.84 -21.94
C ALA A 433 16.22 32.44 -20.53
N GLN A 434 15.77 31.72 -19.51
CA GLN A 434 15.86 32.08 -18.11
C GLN A 434 15.94 30.81 -17.25
N ASP A 435 16.44 30.97 -16.03
CA ASP A 435 16.35 29.94 -15.00
C ASP A 435 14.90 29.77 -14.53
N TRP A 436 14.45 28.53 -14.39
CA TRP A 436 13.11 28.17 -13.93
C TRP A 436 13.11 27.41 -12.61
N GLU A 437 14.28 27.04 -12.10
CA GLU A 437 14.40 26.21 -10.91
C GLU A 437 13.74 26.88 -9.70
N GLY A 438 12.80 26.17 -9.07
CA GLY A 438 12.04 26.62 -7.90
C GLY A 438 11.09 27.80 -8.16
N LYS A 439 10.87 28.23 -9.41
CA LYS A 439 9.96 29.36 -9.68
C LYS A 439 8.51 29.02 -9.37
N THR A 440 7.78 29.97 -8.79
CA THR A 440 6.33 29.85 -8.58
C THR A 440 5.55 30.47 -9.73
N ILE A 441 4.57 29.75 -10.26
CA ILE A 441 3.62 30.22 -11.27
C ILE A 441 2.20 30.21 -10.71
N THR A 442 1.37 31.16 -11.14
CA THR A 442 -0.03 31.29 -10.69
C THR A 442 -1.03 31.19 -11.86
N GLY A 443 -0.56 30.81 -13.04
CA GLY A 443 -1.32 30.69 -14.28
C GLY A 443 -0.41 30.33 -15.45
N ASP A 444 -0.99 30.22 -16.64
CA ASP A 444 -0.27 29.88 -17.87
C ASP A 444 0.92 30.82 -18.11
N ILE A 445 2.06 30.25 -18.50
CA ILE A 445 3.28 31.01 -18.75
C ILE A 445 4.02 30.48 -19.98
N VAL A 446 4.78 31.35 -20.66
CA VAL A 446 5.59 30.97 -21.82
C VAL A 446 6.98 30.58 -21.36
N ILE A 447 7.40 29.37 -21.72
CA ILE A 447 8.79 28.91 -21.66
C ILE A 447 9.43 29.18 -23.01
N ALA A 448 10.54 29.90 -23.03
CA ALA A 448 11.30 30.21 -24.23
C ALA A 448 12.77 29.81 -24.07
N GLY A 449 13.46 29.60 -25.19
CA GLY A 449 14.85 29.21 -25.21
C GLY A 449 15.39 29.07 -26.63
N SER A 450 16.59 28.48 -26.73
CA SER A 450 17.23 28.16 -27.99
C SER A 450 17.61 26.69 -28.06
N ALA A 451 17.54 26.11 -29.27
CA ALA A 451 18.04 24.77 -29.57
C ALA A 451 18.59 24.67 -30.99
N ASN A 452 18.99 23.47 -31.43
CA ASN A 452 19.43 23.28 -32.81
C ASN A 452 18.30 23.63 -33.79
N ALA A 453 18.64 24.35 -34.87
CA ALA A 453 17.65 24.85 -35.82
C ALA A 453 16.84 23.70 -36.46
N ASN A 454 15.52 23.91 -36.59
CA ASN A 454 14.56 22.95 -37.14
C ASN A 454 14.42 21.62 -36.35
N GLU A 455 14.92 21.58 -35.12
CA GLU A 455 14.72 20.44 -34.23
C GLU A 455 13.27 20.37 -33.73
N LYS A 456 12.78 19.15 -33.52
CA LYS A 456 11.50 18.89 -32.85
C LYS A 456 11.78 18.45 -31.43
N LEU A 457 11.26 19.22 -30.49
CA LEU A 457 11.37 18.96 -29.06
C LEU A 457 9.96 18.80 -28.48
N ASN A 458 9.87 18.38 -27.24
CA ASN A 458 8.63 18.32 -26.49
C ASN A 458 8.82 18.98 -25.12
N LEU A 459 7.86 19.78 -24.70
CA LEU A 459 7.70 20.15 -23.30
C LEU A 459 6.96 19.00 -22.62
N VAL A 460 7.65 18.30 -21.73
CA VAL A 460 7.12 17.19 -20.93
C VAL A 460 6.97 17.70 -19.50
N VAL A 461 5.75 17.65 -18.95
CA VAL A 461 5.45 18.11 -17.59
C VAL A 461 5.14 16.91 -16.72
N ASP A 462 5.76 16.84 -15.55
CA ASP A 462 5.66 15.72 -14.59
C ASP A 462 5.90 14.35 -15.26
N GLY A 463 6.78 14.32 -16.25
CA GLY A 463 7.09 13.14 -17.05
C GLY A 463 5.99 12.71 -18.02
N ASN A 464 4.81 13.34 -18.08
CA ASN A 464 3.70 12.81 -18.88
C ASN A 464 3.93 12.98 -20.39
N LEU A 465 4.17 11.86 -21.09
CA LEU A 465 4.40 11.84 -22.54
C LEU A 465 3.11 11.93 -23.35
N GLU A 466 1.96 11.56 -22.77
CA GLU A 466 0.67 11.63 -23.46
C GLU A 466 0.21 13.08 -23.65
N THR A 467 0.50 13.94 -22.68
CA THR A 467 0.15 15.36 -22.70
C THR A 467 1.31 16.27 -23.11
N ALA A 468 2.43 15.68 -23.54
CA ALA A 468 3.62 16.41 -23.96
C ALA A 468 3.31 17.33 -25.14
N GLN A 469 3.78 18.59 -25.07
CA GLN A 469 3.52 19.58 -26.11
C GLN A 469 4.69 19.64 -27.08
N THR A 470 4.44 19.43 -28.36
CA THR A 470 5.46 19.54 -29.40
C THR A 470 5.92 20.98 -29.59
N ILE A 471 7.23 21.17 -29.59
CA ILE A 471 7.95 22.41 -29.83
C ILE A 471 8.64 22.29 -31.19
N THR A 472 8.39 23.26 -32.07
CA THR A 472 9.15 23.40 -33.32
C THR A 472 10.19 24.49 -33.14
N VAL A 473 11.47 24.15 -33.20
CA VAL A 473 12.55 25.12 -33.11
C VAL A 473 12.69 25.85 -34.44
N GLY A 474 12.70 27.18 -34.39
CA GLY A 474 12.81 28.03 -35.56
C GLY A 474 14.14 27.84 -36.32
N ALA A 475 14.19 28.34 -37.56
CA ALA A 475 15.42 28.33 -38.35
C ALA A 475 16.52 29.24 -37.74
N ASP A 476 16.13 30.18 -36.89
CA ASP A 476 16.99 31.02 -36.05
C ASP A 476 17.44 30.35 -34.75
N GLY A 477 17.03 29.08 -34.53
CA GLY A 477 17.33 28.31 -33.33
C GLY A 477 16.49 28.69 -32.11
N GLN A 478 15.49 29.56 -32.23
CA GLN A 478 14.67 29.98 -31.09
C GLN A 478 13.40 29.12 -30.97
N PHE A 479 12.90 28.94 -29.75
CA PHE A 479 11.61 28.30 -29.51
C PHE A 479 10.84 28.98 -28.36
N SER A 480 9.52 28.79 -28.37
CA SER A 480 8.64 29.15 -27.27
C SER A 480 7.46 28.17 -27.19
N VAL A 481 7.02 27.87 -25.97
CA VAL A 481 5.89 26.97 -25.71
C VAL A 481 5.14 27.45 -24.45
N THR A 482 3.82 27.29 -24.42
CA THR A 482 3.02 27.64 -23.24
C THR A 482 2.96 26.47 -22.27
N LEU A 483 3.50 26.67 -21.06
CA LEU A 483 3.23 25.81 -19.92
C LEU A 483 1.82 26.15 -19.40
N SER A 484 0.86 25.27 -19.68
CA SER A 484 -0.52 25.47 -19.23
C SER A 484 -0.74 24.89 -17.84
N THR A 485 -1.40 25.65 -16.96
CA THR A 485 -1.77 25.21 -15.61
C THR A 485 -3.07 24.43 -15.56
N ARG A 486 -3.71 24.17 -16.72
CA ARG A 486 -5.02 23.49 -16.83
C ARG A 486 -5.07 22.12 -16.14
N HIS A 487 -3.94 21.44 -15.96
CA HIS A 487 -3.88 20.12 -15.32
C HIS A 487 -3.36 20.14 -13.89
N PHE A 488 -3.06 21.32 -13.33
CA PHE A 488 -2.49 21.44 -11.99
C PHE A 488 -3.58 21.54 -10.93
N ALA A 489 -3.33 20.93 -9.77
CA ALA A 489 -4.22 21.03 -8.64
C ALA A 489 -4.19 22.45 -8.03
N ILE A 490 -5.22 22.79 -7.27
CA ILE A 490 -5.29 24.04 -6.52
C ILE A 490 -4.31 24.02 -5.34
N GLY A 491 -3.91 25.21 -4.88
CA GLY A 491 -2.93 25.38 -3.81
C GLY A 491 -1.51 25.30 -4.34
N GLU A 492 -0.57 25.10 -3.42
CA GLU A 492 0.85 24.96 -3.74
C GLU A 492 1.16 23.50 -4.13
N GLN A 493 1.66 23.30 -5.34
CA GLN A 493 2.03 21.99 -5.87
C GLN A 493 3.43 22.03 -6.47
N GLN A 494 4.19 20.97 -6.23
CA GLN A 494 5.53 20.80 -6.80
C GLN A 494 5.43 20.05 -8.13
N HIS A 495 6.10 20.58 -9.14
CA HIS A 495 6.12 20.04 -10.50
C HIS A 495 7.53 20.03 -11.06
N ARG A 496 7.70 19.29 -12.16
CA ARG A 496 8.92 19.33 -12.98
C ARG A 496 8.58 19.41 -14.46
N PHE A 497 9.45 20.00 -15.25
CA PHE A 497 9.36 19.86 -16.70
C PHE A 497 10.72 19.58 -17.34
N ALA A 498 10.69 18.94 -18.50
CA ALA A 498 11.84 18.77 -19.37
C ALA A 498 11.54 19.25 -20.78
N ILE A 499 12.55 19.80 -21.44
CA ILE A 499 12.57 19.95 -22.90
C ILE A 499 13.32 18.74 -23.47
N TYR A 500 12.59 17.88 -24.17
CA TYR A 500 13.02 16.52 -24.52
C TYR A 500 12.87 16.24 -26.01
N SER A 501 13.85 15.55 -26.61
CA SER A 501 13.78 15.03 -27.98
C SER A 501 13.48 13.54 -27.96
N THR A 502 12.27 13.16 -28.41
CA THR A 502 11.87 11.75 -28.59
C THR A 502 12.74 11.03 -29.63
N GLU A 503 13.19 11.74 -30.68
CA GLU A 503 14.02 11.16 -31.73
C GLU A 503 15.40 10.75 -31.20
N LYS A 504 16.02 11.63 -30.38
CA LYS A 504 17.37 11.43 -29.84
C LYS A 504 17.39 10.77 -28.47
N LYS A 505 16.22 10.61 -27.84
CA LYS A 505 16.05 10.12 -26.46
C LYS A 505 16.89 10.87 -25.42
N ALA A 506 16.96 12.18 -25.57
CA ALA A 506 17.71 13.05 -24.68
C ALA A 506 17.07 14.45 -24.60
N GLY A 507 17.34 15.14 -23.51
CA GLY A 507 16.79 16.46 -23.22
C GLY A 507 17.62 17.16 -22.14
N ILE A 508 17.15 18.31 -21.68
CA ILE A 508 17.71 18.94 -20.47
C ILE A 508 17.35 18.11 -19.23
N GLU A 509 18.08 18.32 -18.13
CA GLU A 509 17.66 17.84 -16.81
C GLU A 509 16.29 18.41 -16.45
N ASP A 510 15.56 17.67 -15.61
CA ASP A 510 14.27 18.14 -15.11
C ASP A 510 14.43 19.43 -14.32
N VAL A 511 13.63 20.43 -14.68
CA VAL A 511 13.61 21.72 -14.00
C VAL A 511 12.40 21.77 -13.07
N ASN A 512 12.65 21.92 -11.77
CA ASN A 512 11.58 21.94 -10.78
C ASN A 512 10.94 23.33 -10.72
N PHE A 513 9.64 23.37 -10.52
CA PHE A 513 8.90 24.61 -10.32
C PHE A 513 7.68 24.35 -9.42
N VAL A 514 7.06 25.43 -8.96
CA VAL A 514 5.90 25.40 -8.07
C VAL A 514 4.72 26.01 -8.79
N SER A 515 3.56 25.38 -8.76
CA SER A 515 2.30 26.05 -9.07
C SER A 515 1.62 26.48 -7.77
N ASN A 516 1.07 27.69 -7.74
CA ASN A 516 0.25 28.17 -6.62
C ASN A 516 -1.04 28.75 -7.18
N LEU A 517 -2.03 27.86 -7.34
CA LEU A 517 -3.31 28.20 -7.94
C LEU A 517 -4.34 28.51 -6.85
N SER A 518 -5.17 29.51 -7.09
CA SER A 518 -6.24 29.91 -6.16
C SER A 518 -7.54 30.16 -6.92
N TRP A 519 -8.67 29.91 -6.28
CA TRP A 519 -9.97 30.24 -6.85
C TRP A 519 -10.06 31.73 -7.18
N SER A 520 -10.60 32.04 -8.35
CA SER A 520 -11.07 33.40 -8.66
C SER A 520 -12.21 33.79 -7.72
N ASN A 521 -12.31 35.08 -7.41
CA ASN A 521 -13.47 35.66 -6.74
C ASN A 521 -14.67 35.84 -7.69
N THR A 522 -14.46 35.67 -8.99
CA THR A 522 -15.47 35.82 -10.03
C THR A 522 -15.70 34.44 -10.67
N PRO A 523 -16.96 34.01 -10.82
CA PRO A 523 -17.24 32.75 -11.51
C PRO A 523 -16.89 32.85 -13.00
N ASP A 524 -16.47 31.72 -13.58
CA ASP A 524 -16.24 31.61 -15.02
C ASP A 524 -17.55 31.57 -15.79
N ASP A 525 -18.59 30.98 -15.18
CA ASP A 525 -19.93 30.94 -15.72
C ASP A 525 -20.99 31.06 -14.61
N THR A 526 -22.14 31.63 -14.95
CA THR A 526 -23.28 31.77 -14.05
C THR A 526 -24.54 31.33 -14.78
N ILE A 527 -25.13 30.24 -14.29
CA ILE A 527 -26.42 29.74 -14.73
C ILE A 527 -27.46 30.31 -13.78
N ASP A 528 -28.32 31.19 -14.30
CA ASP A 528 -29.46 31.76 -13.58
C ASP A 528 -30.72 30.96 -13.94
N ASP A 529 -31.38 30.41 -12.93
CA ASP A 529 -32.59 29.57 -13.00
C ASP A 529 -33.66 30.14 -12.04
N ALA A 530 -33.53 31.41 -11.65
CA ALA A 530 -34.39 32.03 -10.65
C ALA A 530 -35.81 32.22 -11.20
N GLY A 531 -36.77 31.50 -10.62
CA GLY A 531 -38.19 31.55 -10.98
C GLY A 531 -38.67 30.42 -11.88
N ASP A 532 -37.75 29.63 -12.45
CA ASP A 532 -38.04 28.53 -13.38
C ASP A 532 -38.65 27.29 -12.68
N ALA A 533 -38.44 27.17 -11.36
CA ALA A 533 -39.00 26.10 -10.55
C ALA A 533 -40.53 26.16 -10.38
N GLN A 534 -41.19 27.27 -10.76
CA GLN A 534 -42.60 27.51 -10.46
C GLN A 534 -43.57 27.12 -11.59
N ASP A 535 -43.12 27.05 -12.85
CA ASP A 535 -44.00 26.74 -13.99
C ASP A 535 -43.68 25.43 -14.73
N GLY A 536 -42.58 24.77 -14.36
CA GLY A 536 -42.17 23.49 -14.94
C GLY A 536 -41.70 23.59 -16.40
N VAL A 537 -41.31 24.78 -16.84
CA VAL A 537 -40.70 25.05 -18.15
C VAL A 537 -39.36 25.76 -17.93
N GLY A 538 -38.38 25.04 -17.37
CA GLY A 538 -37.16 25.64 -16.82
C GLY A 538 -35.85 24.96 -17.20
N GLY A 539 -34.74 25.61 -16.83
CA GLY A 539 -33.36 25.14 -16.96
C GLY A 539 -32.58 25.70 -18.16
N PRO A 540 -31.25 25.49 -18.22
CA PRO A 540 -30.36 26.07 -19.25
C PRO A 540 -30.73 25.72 -20.70
N ASN A 541 -31.58 24.70 -20.91
CA ASN A 541 -32.10 24.30 -22.22
C ASN A 541 -33.64 24.29 -22.30
N GLY A 542 -34.35 24.76 -21.27
CA GLY A 542 -35.82 24.87 -21.22
C GLY A 542 -36.60 23.55 -21.30
N ASN A 543 -36.00 22.43 -20.86
CA ASN A 543 -36.54 21.08 -21.09
C ASN A 543 -36.79 20.25 -19.81
N TYR A 544 -36.63 20.83 -18.62
CA TYR A 544 -36.91 20.10 -17.38
C TYR A 544 -38.37 20.26 -16.98
N SER A 545 -39.00 19.15 -16.59
CA SER A 545 -40.33 19.11 -16.01
C SER A 545 -40.24 18.77 -14.53
N LEU A 546 -41.14 19.32 -13.71
CA LEU A 546 -41.25 18.97 -12.29
C LEU A 546 -41.55 17.46 -12.09
N PRO A 547 -41.12 16.87 -10.95
CA PRO A 547 -41.54 15.53 -10.56
C PRO A 547 -43.05 15.36 -10.63
N THR A 548 -43.50 14.24 -11.19
CA THR A 548 -44.93 13.91 -11.36
C THR A 548 -45.52 13.13 -10.20
N ASP A 549 -44.70 12.79 -9.20
CA ASP A 549 -45.13 12.04 -8.03
C ASP A 549 -46.15 12.86 -7.20
N PRO A 550 -47.27 12.26 -6.74
CA PRO A 550 -48.28 12.96 -5.96
C PRO A 550 -47.80 13.54 -4.62
N THR A 551 -46.65 13.08 -4.11
CA THR A 551 -46.05 13.56 -2.85
C THR A 551 -45.17 14.81 -3.04
N PHE A 552 -44.88 15.21 -4.29
CA PHE A 552 -44.12 16.42 -4.60
C PHE A 552 -45.01 17.67 -4.49
N ASP A 553 -44.70 18.53 -3.52
CA ASP A 553 -45.40 19.82 -3.32
C ASP A 553 -44.93 20.85 -4.34
N LYS A 554 -45.70 21.00 -5.42
CA LYS A 554 -45.42 21.94 -6.52
C LYS A 554 -45.50 23.40 -6.10
N ASP A 555 -46.18 23.70 -5.00
CA ASP A 555 -46.38 25.07 -4.52
C ASP A 555 -45.31 25.47 -3.47
N ASN A 556 -44.58 24.49 -2.91
CA ASN A 556 -43.46 24.69 -1.99
C ASN A 556 -42.24 23.83 -2.38
N SER A 557 -41.62 24.16 -3.51
CA SER A 557 -40.40 23.52 -4.01
C SER A 557 -39.20 23.75 -3.08
N GLN A 558 -39.07 22.93 -2.04
CA GLN A 558 -37.91 22.96 -1.15
C GLN A 558 -36.64 22.54 -1.92
N LEU A 559 -35.54 23.28 -1.73
CA LEU A 559 -34.23 23.04 -2.37
C LEU A 559 -34.20 23.24 -3.91
N ALA A 560 -35.12 24.01 -4.48
CA ALA A 560 -35.00 24.43 -5.88
C ALA A 560 -33.70 25.24 -6.09
N ILE A 561 -32.88 24.87 -7.08
CA ILE A 561 -31.64 25.60 -7.42
C ILE A 561 -32.03 26.82 -8.26
N ASN A 562 -31.86 28.01 -7.72
CA ASN A 562 -32.13 29.27 -8.42
C ASN A 562 -30.94 29.78 -9.23
N LYS A 563 -29.73 29.40 -8.84
CA LYS A 563 -28.51 29.87 -9.49
C LYS A 563 -27.37 28.90 -9.23
N ALA A 564 -26.58 28.61 -10.26
CA ALA A 564 -25.34 27.87 -10.15
C ALA A 564 -24.17 28.73 -10.68
N GLU A 565 -23.15 28.91 -9.85
CA GLU A 565 -21.90 29.58 -10.23
C GLU A 565 -20.82 28.51 -10.41
N VAL A 566 -20.18 28.54 -11.58
CA VAL A 566 -19.11 27.63 -11.96
C VAL A 566 -17.78 28.36 -11.83
N PHE A 567 -16.85 27.79 -11.07
CA PHE A 567 -15.48 28.24 -10.99
C PHE A 567 -14.57 27.09 -11.44
N THR A 568 -13.56 27.41 -12.23
CA THR A 568 -12.56 26.47 -12.74
C THR A 568 -11.18 27.01 -12.39
N VAL A 569 -10.29 26.14 -11.92
CA VAL A 569 -8.88 26.48 -11.70
C VAL A 569 -8.04 25.23 -11.83
N GLY A 570 -7.12 25.25 -12.80
CA GLY A 570 -6.36 24.06 -13.18
C GLY A 570 -7.26 22.85 -13.39
N SER A 571 -7.00 21.76 -12.68
CA SER A 571 -7.76 20.51 -12.76
C SER A 571 -9.05 20.49 -11.92
N ASN A 572 -9.42 21.61 -11.28
CA ASN A 572 -10.49 21.66 -10.28
C ASN A 572 -11.70 22.45 -10.78
N VAL A 573 -12.89 21.99 -10.39
CA VAL A 573 -14.16 22.69 -10.58
C VAL A 573 -14.83 22.87 -9.23
N ARG A 574 -15.29 24.09 -8.94
CA ARG A 574 -16.13 24.40 -7.78
C ARG A 574 -17.48 24.90 -8.29
N LEU A 575 -18.54 24.27 -7.82
CA LEU A 575 -19.91 24.68 -8.07
C LEU A 575 -20.46 25.32 -6.79
N THR A 576 -21.05 26.51 -6.91
CA THR A 576 -21.79 27.14 -5.82
C THR A 576 -23.25 27.26 -6.22
N PHE A 577 -24.14 26.67 -5.42
CA PHE A 577 -25.58 26.68 -5.66
C PHE A 577 -26.28 27.65 -4.72
N THR A 578 -27.16 28.49 -5.25
CA THR A 578 -28.14 29.25 -4.47
C THR A 578 -29.48 28.53 -4.58
N MET A 579 -30.07 28.16 -3.44
CA MET A 579 -31.32 27.40 -3.40
C MET A 579 -32.39 28.12 -2.59
N ASP A 580 -33.66 27.88 -2.92
CA ASP A 580 -34.79 28.26 -2.08
C ASP A 580 -34.77 27.52 -0.73
N LYS A 581 -35.23 28.21 0.32
CA LYS A 581 -35.22 27.72 1.71
C LYS A 581 -36.27 26.67 2.01
#